data_AF-A0A085N4S9-F1
#
_entry.id   AF-A0A085N4S9-F1
#
_cell.length_a   1.000
_cell.length_b   1.000
_cell.length_c   1.000
_cell.angle_alpha   90.00
_cell.angle_beta   90.00
_cell.angle_gamma   90.00
#
_symmetry.space_group_name_H-M   'P 1'
#
loop_
_entity.id
_entity.type
_entity.pdbx_description
1 polymer ?
#
loop_
_entity_poly.entity_id
_entity_poly.type
_entity_poly.pdbx_seq_one_letter_code
_entity_poly.pdbx_strand_id
1 'polypeptide(L)'
;MSRLNRLLRVAAWIHRAKSAFRATRDQYPCPQGALTPAELSETWETCVKTVQSKCFSSDISRLKNNRPIARNSKLRRLNPYTDDTGILRVDGRLHLAHLPFQVKHPPILPKNHPFLTILVQQR
;
A
#
# COMPACT_ATOMS: atom_id res chain seq x y z
N MET A 1 -11.55 -4.70 -19.46
CA MET A 1 -11.61 -4.36 -18.02
C MET A 1 -10.77 -5.35 -17.25
N SER A 2 -9.67 -4.90 -16.66
CA SER A 2 -8.59 -5.75 -16.17
C SER A 2 -8.87 -6.32 -14.76
N ARG A 3 -8.37 -7.51 -14.42
CA ARG A 3 -8.70 -8.25 -13.18
C ARG A 3 -8.40 -7.46 -11.90
N LEU A 4 -7.32 -6.67 -11.86
CA LEU A 4 -6.98 -5.79 -10.74
C LEU A 4 -8.02 -4.71 -10.50
N ASN A 5 -8.48 -4.03 -11.57
CA ASN A 5 -9.47 -2.96 -11.44
C ASN A 5 -10.79 -3.50 -10.89
N ARG A 6 -11.17 -4.73 -11.26
CA ARG A 6 -12.32 -5.38 -10.65
C ARG A 6 -12.09 -5.68 -9.16
N LEU A 7 -10.93 -6.21 -8.79
CA LEU A 7 -10.61 -6.51 -7.39
C LEU A 7 -10.50 -5.25 -6.53
N LEU A 8 -9.84 -4.20 -7.02
CA LEU A 8 -9.74 -2.92 -6.34
C LEU A 8 -11.10 -2.27 -6.16
N ARG A 9 -11.97 -2.31 -7.17
CA ARG A 9 -13.35 -1.81 -7.04
C ARG A 9 -14.14 -2.59 -6.00
N VAL A 10 -14.03 -3.92 -5.98
CA VAL A 10 -14.69 -4.75 -4.96
C VAL A 10 -14.14 -4.43 -3.56
N ALA A 11 -12.82 -4.35 -3.40
CA ALA A 11 -12.18 -3.98 -2.13
C ALA A 11 -12.59 -2.58 -1.67
N ALA A 12 -12.70 -1.62 -2.60
CA ALA A 12 -13.12 -0.25 -2.29
C ALA A 12 -14.58 -0.18 -1.84
N TRP A 13 -15.47 -0.97 -2.47
CA TRP A 13 -16.85 -1.11 -2.01
C TRP A 13 -16.94 -1.72 -0.61
N ILE A 14 -16.13 -2.74 -0.31
CA ILE A 14 -16.06 -3.34 1.03
C ILE A 14 -15.54 -2.31 2.05
N HIS A 15 -14.52 -1.53 1.68
CA HIS A 15 -13.97 -0.48 2.54
C HIS A 15 -15.02 0.58 2.86
N ARG A 16 -15.73 1.08 1.83
CA ARG A 16 -16.83 2.04 1.94
C ARG A 16 -18.00 1.50 2.78
N ALA A 17 -18.36 0.23 2.61
CA ALA A 17 -19.40 -0.39 3.43
C ALA A 17 -18.97 -0.45 4.90
N LYS A 18 -17.74 -0.89 5.17
CA LYS A 18 -17.18 -0.97 6.53
C LYS A 18 -17.10 0.40 7.21
N SER A 19 -16.75 1.46 6.49
CA SER A 19 -16.78 2.82 7.05
C SER A 19 -18.21 3.27 7.35
N ALA A 20 -19.16 3.00 6.45
CA ALA A 20 -20.58 3.30 6.68
C ALA A 20 -21.16 2.56 7.88
N PHE A 21 -20.77 1.31 8.12
CA PHE A 21 -21.21 0.54 9.31
C PHE A 21 -20.54 1.00 10.62
N ARG A 22 -19.38 1.64 10.55
CA ARG A 22 -18.62 2.12 11.73
C ARG A 22 -18.93 3.57 12.10
N ALA A 23 -19.48 4.33 11.16
CA ALA A 23 -19.84 5.72 11.39
C ALA A 23 -21.18 5.83 12.12
N THR A 24 -21.27 6.77 13.07
CA THR A 24 -22.57 7.31 13.48
C THR A 24 -23.14 8.14 12.32
N ARG A 25 -24.46 8.19 12.20
CA ARG A 25 -25.18 8.74 11.04
C ARG A 25 -24.83 10.22 10.72
N ASP A 26 -24.32 10.96 11.71
CA ASP A 26 -23.85 12.34 11.59
C ASP A 26 -22.38 12.50 11.15
N GLN A 27 -21.55 11.46 11.34
CA GLN A 27 -20.08 11.60 11.18
C GLN A 27 -19.58 11.23 9.78
N TYR A 28 -20.39 10.53 8.98
CA TYR A 28 -20.03 10.14 7.61
C TYR A 28 -21.31 10.08 6.76
N PRO A 29 -21.61 11.12 5.94
CA PRO A 29 -22.68 10.99 4.96
C PRO A 29 -22.34 9.81 4.06
N CYS A 30 -23.29 8.89 3.86
CA CYS A 30 -23.05 7.70 3.05
C CYS A 30 -22.59 8.17 1.65
N PRO A 31 -21.41 7.78 1.17
CA PRO A 31 -20.96 8.24 -0.15
C PRO A 31 -21.88 7.65 -1.22
N GLN A 32 -22.71 8.49 -1.83
CA GLN A 32 -23.63 8.10 -2.90
C GLN A 32 -22.92 8.24 -4.26
N GLY A 33 -23.08 7.25 -5.13
CA GLY A 33 -22.53 7.27 -6.50
C GLY A 33 -21.29 6.40 -6.72
N ALA A 34 -20.62 6.63 -7.84
CA ALA A 34 -19.49 5.83 -8.31
C ALA A 34 -18.27 5.89 -7.36
N LEU A 35 -17.38 4.90 -7.47
CA LEU A 35 -16.09 4.94 -6.78
C LEU A 35 -15.22 6.06 -7.36
N THR A 36 -14.74 6.94 -6.50
CA THR A 36 -13.84 8.02 -6.86
C THR A 36 -12.42 7.49 -7.06
N PRO A 37 -11.58 8.17 -7.87
CA PRO A 37 -10.16 7.83 -7.99
C PRO A 37 -9.43 7.86 -6.64
N ALA A 38 -9.83 8.76 -5.74
CA ALA A 38 -9.26 8.88 -4.40
C ALA A 38 -9.49 7.61 -3.57
N GLU A 39 -10.72 7.08 -3.55
CA GLU A 39 -11.04 5.84 -2.83
C GLU A 39 -10.32 4.63 -3.41
N LEU A 40 -10.15 4.59 -4.73
CA LEU A 40 -9.36 3.52 -5.37
C LEU A 40 -7.89 3.61 -4.96
N SER A 41 -7.32 4.81 -4.87
CA SER A 41 -5.95 5.04 -4.38
C SER A 41 -5.81 4.65 -2.91
N GLU A 42 -6.74 5.05 -2.05
CA GLU A 42 -6.74 4.70 -0.62
C GLU A 42 -6.88 3.18 -0.42
N THR A 43 -7.78 2.55 -1.17
CA THR A 43 -7.98 1.10 -1.14
C THR A 43 -6.71 0.39 -1.56
N TRP A 44 -6.06 0.87 -2.62
CA TRP A 44 -4.79 0.37 -3.11
C TRP A 44 -3.71 0.43 -2.02
N GLU A 45 -3.51 1.58 -1.40
CA GLU A 45 -2.55 1.77 -0.31
C GLU A 45 -2.86 0.85 0.88
N THR A 46 -4.14 0.70 1.23
CA THR A 46 -4.58 -0.20 2.31
C THR A 46 -4.25 -1.66 2.00
N CYS A 47 -4.46 -2.11 0.76
CA CYS A 47 -4.05 -3.44 0.33
C CYS A 47 -2.53 -3.62 0.44
N VAL A 48 -1.73 -2.64 0.00
CA VAL A 48 -0.27 -2.66 0.13
C VAL A 48 0.15 -2.77 1.60
N LYS A 49 -0.37 -1.90 2.47
CA LYS A 49 -0.08 -1.91 3.92
C LYS A 49 -0.44 -3.26 4.56
N THR A 50 -1.56 -3.85 4.15
CA THR A 50 -2.01 -5.16 4.65
C THR A 50 -1.03 -6.27 4.27
N VAL A 51 -0.60 -6.32 3.01
CA VAL A 51 0.38 -7.32 2.54
C VAL A 51 1.72 -7.13 3.23
N GLN A 52 2.20 -5.89 3.33
CA GLN A 52 3.47 -5.57 4.00
C GLN A 52 3.43 -5.93 5.48
N SER A 53 2.33 -5.63 6.18
CA SER A 53 2.17 -5.98 7.59
C SER A 53 2.20 -7.49 7.81
N LYS A 54 1.69 -8.29 6.86
CA LYS A 54 1.73 -9.76 6.95
C LYS A 54 3.12 -10.33 6.64
N CYS A 55 3.82 -9.78 5.65
CA CYS A 55 5.07 -10.38 5.15
C CYS A 55 6.34 -9.79 5.78
N PHE A 56 6.27 -8.56 6.27
CA PHE A 56 7.42 -7.78 6.75
C PHE A 56 7.17 -7.15 8.13
N SER A 57 6.30 -7.76 8.94
CA SER A 57 5.93 -7.25 10.28
C SER A 57 7.14 -6.92 11.16
N SER A 58 8.14 -7.80 11.19
CA SER A 58 9.36 -7.62 11.97
C SER A 58 10.17 -6.41 11.48
N ASP A 59 10.39 -6.29 10.17
CA ASP A 59 11.13 -5.18 9.57
C ASP A 59 10.41 -3.84 9.78
N ILE A 60 9.08 -3.80 9.59
CA ILE A 60 8.25 -2.63 9.86
C ILE A 60 8.34 -2.22 11.33
N SER A 61 8.24 -3.19 12.24
CA SER A 61 8.30 -2.90 13.68
C SER A 61 9.65 -2.32 14.08
N ARG A 62 10.74 -2.77 13.47
CA ARG A 62 12.08 -2.25 13.74
C ARG A 62 12.22 -0.82 13.21
N LEU A 63 11.80 -0.57 11.97
CA LEU A 63 11.80 0.77 11.39
C LEU A 63 10.96 1.77 12.20
N LYS A 64 9.76 1.37 12.64
CA LYS A 64 8.90 2.20 13.49
C LYS A 64 9.54 2.56 14.83
N ASN A 65 10.38 1.68 15.38
CA ASN A 65 11.11 1.91 16.62
C ASN A 65 12.49 2.58 16.40
N ASN A 66 12.72 3.19 15.23
CA ASN A 66 14.01 3.77 14.83
C ASN A 66 15.20 2.78 14.95
N ARG A 67 14.93 1.49 14.78
CA ARG A 67 15.95 0.44 14.76
C ARG A 67 16.28 0.09 13.31
N PRO A 68 17.57 -0.12 12.98
CA PRO A 68 17.98 -0.52 11.64
C PRO A 68 17.35 -1.87 11.28
N ILE A 69 17.13 -2.17 10.00
CA ILE A 69 16.65 -3.47 9.49
C ILE A 69 17.56 -4.63 9.92
N ALA A 70 17.01 -5.85 10.00
CA ALA A 70 17.80 -6.99 10.49
C ALA A 70 18.90 -7.32 9.49
N ARG A 71 20.10 -7.69 9.98
CA ARG A 71 21.26 -7.97 9.10
C ARG A 71 20.97 -9.10 8.10
N ASN A 72 20.14 -10.06 8.51
CA ASN A 72 19.67 -11.21 7.73
C ASN A 72 18.38 -10.95 6.94
N SER A 73 17.76 -9.77 7.05
CA SER A 73 16.55 -9.46 6.27
C SER A 73 16.89 -9.30 4.79
N LYS A 74 16.04 -9.91 3.95
CA LYS A 74 16.08 -9.77 2.49
C LYS A 74 15.87 -8.32 2.04
N LEU A 75 15.26 -7.48 2.88
CA LEU A 75 14.97 -6.08 2.58
C LEU A 75 16.17 -5.15 2.77
N ARG A 76 17.20 -5.57 3.53
CA ARG A 76 18.34 -4.70 3.88
C ARG A 76 19.04 -4.09 2.66
N ARG A 77 19.12 -4.83 1.55
CA ARG A 77 19.77 -4.37 0.30
C ARG A 77 18.96 -3.30 -0.45
N LEU A 78 17.70 -3.09 -0.08
CA LEU A 78 16.80 -2.14 -0.73
C LEU A 78 16.73 -0.79 -0.02
N ASN A 79 17.59 -0.55 0.99
CA ASN A 79 17.54 0.63 1.86
C ASN A 79 16.09 1.02 2.26
N PRO A 80 15.37 0.12 2.93
CA PRO A 80 13.94 0.28 3.10
C PRO A 80 13.62 1.30 4.20
N TYR A 81 12.57 2.08 4.00
CA TYR A 81 12.07 3.03 4.98
C TYR A 81 10.53 3.03 5.00
N THR A 82 9.94 3.54 6.06
CA THR A 82 8.49 3.73 6.16
C THR A 82 8.19 5.19 5.82
N ASP A 83 7.28 5.44 4.89
CA ASP A 83 6.83 6.81 4.56
C ASP A 83 5.81 7.35 5.59
N ASP A 84 5.40 8.61 5.41
CA ASP A 84 4.43 9.28 6.29
C ASP A 84 3.05 8.59 6.30
N THR A 85 2.73 7.83 5.25
CA THR A 85 1.49 7.06 5.15
C THR A 85 1.59 5.70 5.84
N GLY A 86 2.78 5.29 6.29
CA GLY A 86 3.02 4.00 6.91
C GLY A 86 3.33 2.86 5.92
N ILE A 87 3.64 3.17 4.66
CA ILE A 87 4.02 2.20 3.62
C ILE A 87 5.53 1.99 3.63
N LEU A 88 5.94 0.72 3.59
CA LEU A 88 7.34 0.33 3.45
C LEU A 88 7.80 0.54 2.00
N ARG A 89 8.76 1.42 1.76
CA ARG A 89 9.25 1.82 0.44
C ARG A 89 10.75 1.59 0.30
N VAL A 90 11.20 1.53 -0.96
CA VAL A 90 12.61 1.52 -1.33
C VAL A 90 13.11 2.95 -1.36
N ASP A 91 14.26 3.21 -0.75
CA ASP A 91 15.03 4.43 -0.99
C ASP A 91 16.27 4.12 -1.84
N GLY A 92 16.80 5.12 -2.56
CA GLY A 92 18.11 4.98 -3.23
C GLY A 92 18.27 5.68 -4.57
N ARG A 93 18.66 4.91 -5.60
CA ARG A 93 19.37 5.41 -6.80
C ARG A 93 18.63 6.44 -7.65
N LEU A 94 17.31 6.55 -7.49
CA LEU A 94 16.48 7.49 -8.24
C LEU A 94 16.25 8.82 -7.51
N HIS A 95 16.92 9.08 -6.37
CA HIS A 95 16.68 10.30 -5.60
C HIS A 95 16.94 11.59 -6.42
N LEU A 96 17.96 11.58 -7.29
CA LEU A 96 18.34 12.70 -8.16
C LEU A 96 17.53 12.78 -9.46
N ALA A 97 16.74 11.77 -9.81
CA ALA A 97 15.99 11.78 -11.07
C ALA A 97 14.82 12.78 -11.00
N HIS A 98 14.43 13.42 -12.10
CA HIS A 98 13.23 14.27 -12.12
C HIS A 98 11.98 13.41 -12.37
N LEU A 99 11.63 12.57 -11.40
CA LEU A 99 10.52 11.61 -11.47
C LEU A 99 9.48 11.85 -10.35
N PRO A 100 8.22 11.46 -10.56
CA PRO A 100 7.20 11.48 -9.52
C PRO A 100 7.63 10.64 -8.31
N PHE A 101 7.23 11.08 -7.10
CA PHE A 101 7.58 10.44 -5.83
C PHE A 101 7.30 8.92 -5.82
N GLN A 102 6.14 8.50 -6.32
CA GLN A 102 5.75 7.08 -6.35
C GLN A 102 6.66 6.21 -7.22
N VAL A 103 7.31 6.81 -8.24
CA VAL A 103 8.26 6.13 -9.11
C VAL A 103 9.65 6.09 -8.46
N LYS A 104 10.04 7.17 -7.79
CA LYS A 104 11.30 7.25 -7.04
C LYS A 104 11.34 6.28 -5.87
N HIS A 105 10.23 6.19 -5.15
CA HIS A 105 10.09 5.45 -3.90
C HIS A 105 8.98 4.40 -4.04
N PRO A 106 9.20 3.34 -4.83
CA PRO A 106 8.18 2.32 -5.02
C PRO A 106 7.92 1.55 -3.71
N PRO A 107 6.66 1.12 -3.47
CA PRO A 107 6.34 0.27 -2.33
C PRO A 107 7.04 -1.09 -2.44
N ILE A 108 7.58 -1.58 -1.33
CA ILE A 108 8.19 -2.90 -1.24
C ILE A 108 7.10 -3.95 -1.12
N LEU A 109 7.05 -4.85 -2.09
CA LEU A 109 6.08 -5.94 -2.10
C LEU A 109 6.77 -7.31 -2.14
N PRO A 110 6.22 -8.33 -1.46
CA PRO A 110 6.78 -9.68 -1.40
C PRO A 110 6.67 -10.39 -2.75
N LYS A 111 7.82 -10.78 -3.34
CA LYS A 111 7.95 -11.34 -4.71
C LYS A 111 6.89 -12.38 -5.13
N ASN A 112 6.45 -13.24 -4.22
CA ASN A 112 5.58 -14.39 -4.53
C ASN A 112 4.13 -14.21 -4.03
N HIS A 113 3.68 -12.99 -3.78
CA HIS A 113 2.32 -12.78 -3.29
C HIS A 113 1.34 -12.65 -4.47
N PRO A 114 0.19 -13.34 -4.47
CA PRO A 114 -0.78 -13.29 -5.58
C PRO A 114 -1.21 -11.87 -5.98
N PHE A 115 -1.26 -10.96 -5.00
CA PHE A 115 -1.48 -9.53 -5.21
C PHE A 115 -0.48 -8.90 -6.20
N LEU A 116 0.82 -9.25 -6.10
CA LEU A 116 1.85 -8.79 -7.04
C LEU A 116 1.66 -9.34 -8.45
N THR A 117 1.28 -10.60 -8.58
CA THR A 117 1.02 -11.21 -9.89
C THR A 117 -0.07 -10.45 -10.64
N ILE A 118 -1.12 -10.03 -9.91
CA ILE A 118 -2.23 -9.26 -10.47
C ILE A 118 -1.81 -7.81 -10.83
N LEU A 119 -0.81 -7.27 -10.13
CA LEU A 119 -0.26 -5.93 -10.35
C LEU A 119 0.68 -5.82 -11.55
N VAL A 120 1.61 -6.77 -11.66
CA VAL A 120 2.63 -6.75 -12.71
C VAL A 120 2.02 -6.99 -14.09
N GLN A 121 0.87 -7.66 -14.16
CA GLN A 121 0.11 -7.89 -15.40
C GLN A 121 -0.60 -6.65 -15.98
N GLN A 122 -0.38 -5.45 -15.41
CA GLN A 122 -1.00 -4.19 -15.89
C GLN A 122 -0.02 -3.07 -16.22
N ARG A 123 1.27 -3.39 -16.32
CA ARG A 123 2.24 -2.45 -16.88
C ARG A 123 2.35 -2.60 -18.39
#